data_AF-A0A523F9S1-F1
#
_entry.id   AF-A0A523F9S1-F1
#
_cell.length_a   1.000
_cell.length_b   1.000
_cell.length_c   1.000
_cell.angle_alpha   90.00
_cell.angle_beta   90.00
_cell.angle_gamma   90.00
#
_symmetry.space_group_name_H-M   'P 1'
#
loop_
_entity.id
_entity.type
_entity.pdbx_description
1 polymer ?
#
loop_
_entity_poly.entity_id
_entity_poly.type
_entity_poly.pdbx_seq_one_letter_code
_entity_poly.pdbx_strand_id
1 'polypeptide(L)'
;MTELSTTMAADLKTDLQGLGAIVIAARGFVADGKVVDLAPLEQEIKRICDSITELPADQNAPLRPVMVALIDDLEKLAAEIRDTHSELEDQLQSFSNHTTAVAAYAKGGSTRKRNKG
;
A
#
# COMPACT_ATOMS: atom_id res chain seq x y z
N MET A 1 -31.16 0.73 28.44
CA MET A 1 -30.21 1.51 27.62
C MET A 1 -28.97 0.68 27.26
N THR A 2 -29.15 -0.62 27.01
CA THR A 2 -28.08 -1.60 26.73
C THR A 2 -28.19 -2.17 25.31
N GLU A 3 -29.40 -2.22 24.74
CA GLU A 3 -29.60 -2.70 23.36
C GLU A 3 -29.04 -1.73 22.31
N LEU A 4 -29.28 -0.42 22.46
CA LEU A 4 -28.74 0.62 21.55
C LEU A 4 -27.21 0.62 21.48
N SER A 5 -26.53 0.40 22.61
CA SER A 5 -25.07 0.37 22.68
C SER A 5 -24.49 -0.92 22.07
N THR A 6 -25.16 -2.06 22.26
CA THR A 6 -24.72 -3.34 21.66
C THR A 6 -24.78 -3.29 20.13
N THR A 7 -25.76 -2.61 19.55
CA THR A 7 -25.87 -2.40 18.10
C THR A 7 -24.74 -1.54 17.55
N MET A 8 -24.37 -0.45 18.24
CA MET A 8 -23.24 0.41 17.83
C MET A 8 -21.91 -0.36 17.72
N ALA A 9 -21.61 -1.22 18.70
CA ALA A 9 -20.40 -2.05 18.64
C ALA A 9 -20.46 -3.08 17.50
N ALA A 10 -21.63 -3.64 17.20
CA ALA A 10 -21.82 -4.57 16.08
C ALA A 10 -21.66 -3.87 14.71
N ASP A 11 -22.17 -2.64 14.58
CA ASP A 11 -22.04 -1.82 13.39
C ASP A 11 -20.57 -1.47 13.14
N LEU A 12 -19.86 -0.96 14.16
CA LEU A 12 -18.43 -0.66 14.07
C LEU A 12 -17.58 -1.89 13.71
N LYS A 13 -17.95 -3.06 14.22
CA LYS A 13 -17.29 -4.31 13.83
C LYS A 13 -17.47 -4.60 12.34
N THR A 14 -18.67 -4.40 11.82
CA THR A 14 -18.99 -4.60 10.40
C THR A 14 -18.22 -3.60 9.53
N ASP A 15 -18.13 -2.35 9.97
CA ASP A 15 -17.38 -1.31 9.27
C ASP A 15 -15.88 -1.64 9.23
N LEU A 16 -15.29 -2.07 10.36
CA LEU A 16 -13.89 -2.54 10.41
C LEU A 16 -13.63 -3.72 9.46
N GLN A 17 -14.58 -4.65 9.36
CA GLN A 17 -14.47 -5.79 8.42
C GLN A 17 -14.55 -5.33 6.97
N GLY A 18 -15.43 -4.37 6.66
CA GLY A 18 -15.53 -3.74 5.35
C GLY A 18 -14.24 -3.03 4.97
N LEU A 19 -13.63 -2.30 5.91
CA LEU A 19 -12.32 -1.69 5.71
C LEU A 19 -11.23 -2.72 5.41
N GLY A 20 -11.19 -3.83 6.15
CA GLY A 20 -10.25 -4.91 5.88
C GLY A 20 -10.38 -5.46 4.45
N ALA A 21 -11.61 -5.63 3.97
CA ALA A 21 -11.85 -6.05 2.59
C ALA A 21 -11.35 -5.03 1.55
N ILE A 22 -11.52 -3.73 1.82
CA ILE A 22 -11.00 -2.66 0.96
C ILE A 22 -9.46 -2.68 0.94
N VAL A 23 -8.81 -2.86 2.08
CA VAL A 23 -7.35 -2.96 2.18
C VAL A 23 -6.84 -4.15 1.38
N ILE A 24 -7.48 -5.31 1.50
CA ILE A 24 -7.14 -6.52 0.72
C ILE A 24 -7.30 -6.28 -0.79
N ALA A 25 -8.35 -5.57 -1.21
CA ALA A 25 -8.52 -5.21 -2.62
C ALA A 25 -7.44 -4.23 -3.10
N ALA A 26 -7.12 -3.20 -2.30
CA ALA A 26 -6.06 -2.24 -2.59
C ALA A 26 -4.70 -2.92 -2.78
N ARG A 27 -4.39 -3.90 -1.93
CA ARG A 27 -3.20 -4.76 -2.05
C ARG A 27 -3.11 -5.44 -3.41
N GLY A 28 -4.20 -6.05 -3.87
CA GLY A 28 -4.26 -6.64 -5.21
C GLY A 28 -4.01 -5.63 -6.33
N PHE A 29 -4.53 -4.40 -6.21
CA PHE A 29 -4.25 -3.35 -7.20
C PHE A 29 -2.80 -2.86 -7.18
N VAL A 30 -2.18 -2.72 -6.00
CA VAL A 30 -0.77 -2.36 -5.87
C VAL A 30 0.12 -3.44 -6.48
N ALA A 31 -0.16 -4.71 -6.20
CA ALA A 31 0.56 -5.84 -6.79
C ALA A 31 0.44 -5.88 -8.33
N ASP A 32 -0.68 -5.43 -8.89
CA ASP A 32 -0.85 -5.24 -10.33
C ASP A 32 -0.12 -4.00 -10.91
N GLY A 33 0.61 -3.24 -10.07
CA GLY A 33 1.28 -2.00 -10.44
C GLY A 33 0.34 -0.80 -10.62
N LYS A 34 -0.90 -0.86 -10.10
CA LYS A 34 -1.87 0.23 -10.21
C LYS A 34 -1.70 1.22 -9.06
N VAL A 35 -1.90 2.50 -9.36
CA VAL A 35 -1.97 3.56 -8.35
C VAL A 35 -3.33 3.50 -7.67
N VAL A 36 -3.32 3.47 -6.33
CA VAL A 36 -4.53 3.47 -5.50
C VAL A 36 -4.56 4.76 -4.69
N ASP A 37 -5.69 5.46 -4.70
CA ASP A 37 -5.94 6.56 -3.77
C ASP A 37 -6.39 6.01 -2.42
N LEU A 38 -5.54 6.16 -1.39
CA LEU A 38 -5.80 5.70 -0.03
C LEU A 38 -6.40 6.78 0.87
N ALA A 39 -6.54 8.03 0.39
CA ALA A 39 -7.08 9.12 1.21
C ALA A 39 -8.51 8.85 1.74
N PRO A 40 -9.44 8.26 0.95
CA PRO A 40 -10.75 7.88 1.45
C PRO A 40 -10.68 6.81 2.55
N LEU A 41 -9.76 5.85 2.42
CA LEU A 41 -9.56 4.78 3.40
C LEU A 41 -9.03 5.33 4.72
N GLU A 42 -8.06 6.26 4.67
CA GLU A 42 -7.51 6.91 5.86
C GLU A 42 -8.59 7.70 6.63
N GLN A 43 -9.42 8.45 5.91
CA GLN A 43 -10.54 9.20 6.51
C GLN A 43 -11.51 8.28 7.23
N GLU A 44 -11.81 7.11 6.65
CA GLU A 44 -12.75 6.17 7.25
C GLU A 44 -12.18 5.44 8.47
N ILE A 45 -10.92 5.01 8.39
CA ILE A 45 -10.20 4.47 9.55
C ILE A 45 -10.22 5.49 10.69
N LYS A 46 -9.95 6.77 10.40
CA LYS A 46 -9.97 7.81 11.41
C LYS A 46 -11.35 7.95 12.06
N ARG A 47 -12.42 8.01 11.26
CA ARG A 47 -13.80 8.12 11.80
C ARG A 47 -14.13 6.96 12.74
N ILE A 48 -13.80 5.73 12.33
CA ILE A 48 -14.07 4.54 13.13
C ILE A 48 -13.22 4.53 14.41
N CYS A 49 -11.94 4.89 14.33
CA CYS A 49 -11.09 5.03 15.50
C CYS A 49 -11.65 6.05 16.50
N ASP A 50 -12.11 7.21 16.02
CA ASP A 50 -12.74 8.22 16.87
C ASP A 50 -13.98 7.63 17.57
N SER A 51 -14.87 6.96 16.84
CA SER A 51 -16.07 6.32 17.41
C SER A 51 -15.75 5.22 18.44
N ILE A 52 -14.70 4.43 18.23
CA ILE A 52 -14.25 3.39 19.17
C ILE A 52 -13.76 4.02 20.49
N THR A 53 -13.08 5.17 20.44
CA THR A 53 -12.61 5.85 21.66
C THR A 53 -13.74 6.37 22.55
N GLU A 54 -14.92 6.58 21.97
CA GLU A 54 -16.12 7.01 22.69
C GLU A 54 -16.89 5.84 23.34
N LEU A 55 -16.55 4.59 22.98
CA LEU A 55 -17.21 3.41 23.53
C LEU A 55 -16.72 3.06 24.95
N PRO A 56 -17.63 2.56 25.81
CA PRO A 56 -17.27 1.90 27.06
C PRO A 56 -16.31 0.70 26.86
N ALA A 57 -15.47 0.44 27.85
CA ALA A 57 -14.40 -0.58 27.76
C ALA A 57 -14.92 -2.00 27.52
N ASP A 58 -16.09 -2.34 28.05
CA ASP A 58 -16.79 -3.62 27.85
C ASP A 58 -17.24 -3.85 26.40
N GLN A 59 -17.50 -2.76 25.67
CA GLN A 59 -17.88 -2.79 24.26
C GLN A 59 -16.69 -2.70 23.30
N ASN A 60 -15.55 -2.22 23.78
CA ASN A 60 -14.30 -2.19 23.02
C ASN A 60 -13.61 -3.56 22.97
N ALA A 61 -13.73 -4.37 24.03
CA ALA A 61 -13.06 -5.67 24.10
C ALA A 61 -13.36 -6.60 22.90
N PRO A 62 -14.61 -6.70 22.40
CA PRO A 62 -14.93 -7.52 21.22
C PRO A 62 -14.38 -6.98 19.89
N LEU A 63 -14.05 -5.69 19.78
CA LEU A 63 -13.54 -5.07 18.55
C LEU A 63 -12.04 -5.29 18.35
N ARG A 64 -11.32 -5.50 19.45
CA ARG A 64 -9.86 -5.64 19.48
C ARG A 64 -9.29 -6.64 18.45
N PRO A 65 -9.84 -7.86 18.29
CA PRO A 65 -9.31 -8.81 17.31
C PRO A 65 -9.41 -8.30 15.86
N VAL A 66 -10.51 -7.61 15.52
CA VAL A 66 -10.72 -7.09 14.17
C VAL A 66 -9.82 -5.89 13.89
N MET A 67 -9.59 -5.03 14.90
CA MET A 67 -8.63 -3.93 14.78
C MET A 67 -7.20 -4.43 14.56
N VAL A 68 -6.77 -5.48 15.26
CA VAL A 68 -5.45 -6.08 15.06
C VAL A 68 -5.32 -6.64 13.63
N ALA A 69 -6.34 -7.35 13.15
CA ALA A 69 -6.34 -7.85 11.77
C ALA A 69 -6.25 -6.71 10.74
N LEU A 70 -6.95 -5.59 10.97
CA LEU A 70 -6.86 -4.42 10.09
C LEU A 70 -5.46 -3.80 10.10
N ILE A 71 -4.81 -3.70 11.27
CA ILE A 71 -3.42 -3.23 11.38
C ILE A 71 -2.49 -4.14 10.58
N ASP A 72 -2.59 -5.45 10.77
CA ASP A 72 -1.76 -6.43 10.05
C ASP A 72 -1.94 -6.30 8.53
N ASP A 73 -3.16 -6.03 8.05
CA ASP A 73 -3.44 -5.85 6.62
C ASP A 73 -2.92 -4.51 6.08
N LEU A 74 -2.96 -3.44 6.88
CA LEU A 74 -2.34 -2.15 6.54
C LEU A 74 -0.82 -2.26 6.47
N GLU A 75 -0.19 -3.01 7.37
CA GLU A 75 1.25 -3.27 7.34
C GLU A 75 1.67 -4.03 6.08
N LYS A 76 0.88 -5.04 5.67
CA LYS A 76 1.11 -5.76 4.41
C LYS A 76 0.96 -4.86 3.20
N LEU A 77 -0.08 -4.00 3.17
CA LEU A 77 -0.25 -3.02 2.10
C LEU A 77 0.95 -2.07 2.01
N ALA A 78 1.43 -1.58 3.16
CA ALA A 78 2.61 -0.71 3.18
C ALA A 78 3.88 -1.42 2.71
N ALA A 79 4.04 -2.72 2.98
CA ALA A 79 5.14 -3.52 2.46
C ALA A 79 5.05 -3.66 0.93
N GLU A 80 3.87 -4.04 0.41
CA GLU A 80 3.66 -4.21 -1.04
C GLU A 80 3.92 -2.91 -1.83
N ILE A 81 3.47 -1.75 -1.31
CA ILE A 81 3.76 -0.46 -1.94
C ILE A 81 5.27 -0.21 -2.05
N ARG A 82 6.04 -0.55 -1.01
CA ARG A 82 7.51 -0.38 -1.01
C ARG A 82 8.17 -1.33 -2.00
N ASP A 83 7.74 -2.59 -2.02
CA ASP A 83 8.29 -3.61 -2.91
C ASP A 83 8.05 -3.23 -4.38
N THR A 84 6.81 -2.84 -4.73
CA THR A 84 6.48 -2.37 -6.08
C THR A 84 7.30 -1.12 -6.47
N HIS A 85 7.52 -0.20 -5.54
CA HIS A 85 8.37 0.98 -5.82
C HIS A 85 9.82 0.59 -6.10
N SER A 86 10.39 -0.31 -5.29
CA SER A 86 11.76 -0.82 -5.49
C SER A 86 11.91 -1.53 -6.83
N GLU A 87 10.93 -2.35 -7.22
CA GLU A 87 10.93 -3.04 -8.51
C GLU A 87 10.87 -2.07 -9.69
N LEU A 88 10.09 -0.98 -9.56
CA LEU A 88 10.03 0.07 -10.58
C LEU A 88 11.35 0.84 -10.68
N GLU A 89 12.00 1.14 -9.56
CA GLU A 89 13.32 1.78 -9.53
C GLU A 89 14.38 0.90 -10.22
N ASP A 90 14.42 -0.39 -9.93
CA ASP A 90 15.36 -1.35 -10.54
C ASP A 90 15.15 -1.45 -12.06
N GLN A 91 13.90 -1.49 -12.52
CA GLN A 91 13.57 -1.50 -13.95
C GLN A 91 14.04 -0.22 -14.65
N LEU A 92 13.80 0.95 -14.04
CA LEU A 92 14.26 2.23 -14.57
C LEU A 92 15.80 2.31 -14.65
N GLN A 93 16.49 1.84 -13.63
CA GLN A 93 17.96 1.76 -13.63
C GLN A 93 18.48 0.84 -14.75
N SER A 94 17.84 -0.32 -14.95
CA SER A 94 18.18 -1.25 -16.03
C SER A 94 18.05 -0.61 -17.42
N PHE A 95 16.97 0.12 -17.69
CA PHE A 95 16.79 0.85 -18.96
C PHE A 95 17.82 1.95 -19.17
N SER A 96 18.18 2.68 -18.11
CA SER A 96 19.24 3.71 -18.15
C SER A 96 20.60 3.10 -18.46
N ASN A 97 20.94 1.98 -17.83
CA ASN A 97 22.18 1.24 -18.06
C ASN A 97 22.25 0.71 -19.51
N HIS A 98 21.15 0.21 -20.06
CA HIS A 98 21.08 -0.21 -21.46
C HIS A 98 21.36 0.95 -22.42
N THR A 99 20.75 2.12 -22.18
CA THR A 99 20.97 3.32 -23.01
C THR A 99 22.43 3.78 -22.96
N THR A 100 23.04 3.76 -21.78
CA THR A 100 24.46 4.07 -21.58
C THR A 100 25.36 3.08 -22.32
N ALA A 101 25.06 1.77 -22.25
CA ALA A 101 25.80 0.75 -22.96
C ALA A 101 25.72 0.92 -24.49
N VAL A 102 24.53 1.20 -25.03
CA VAL A 102 24.34 1.48 -26.46
C VAL A 102 25.14 2.72 -26.89
N ALA A 103 25.12 3.79 -26.10
CA ALA A 103 25.91 5.00 -26.37
C ALA A 103 27.43 4.72 -26.36
N ALA A 104 27.90 3.86 -25.46
CA ALA A 104 29.30 3.44 -25.39
C ALA A 104 29.72 2.65 -26.64
N TYR A 105 28.89 1.73 -27.13
CA TYR A 105 29.15 1.01 -28.39
C TYR A 105 29.21 1.96 -29.60
N ALA A 106 28.29 2.94 -29.67
CA ALA A 106 28.30 3.96 -30.72
C ALA A 106 29.58 4.81 -30.69
N LYS A 107 30.08 5.16 -29.49
CA LYS A 107 31.31 5.95 -29.31
C LYS A 107 32.60 5.14 -29.54
N GLY A 108 32.60 3.86 -29.19
CA GLY A 108 33.73 2.94 -29.42
C GLY A 108 33.97 2.58 -30.89
N GLY A 109 32.93 2.60 -31.71
CA GLY A 109 33.05 2.37 -33.17
C GLY A 109 33.75 3.51 -33.92
N SER A 110 33.75 4.74 -33.39
CA SER A 110 34.29 5.92 -34.09
C SER A 110 35.79 6.17 -33.84
N THR A 111 36.43 5.45 -32.91
CA THR A 111 37.84 5.68 -32.53
C THR A 111 38.85 4.84 -33.31
N ARG A 112 38.41 3.94 -34.22
CA ARG A 112 39.30 3.11 -35.05
C ARG A 112 39.52 3.64 -36.47
N LYS A 113 39.53 4.96 -36.67
CA LYS A 113 39.91 5.60 -37.94
C LYS A 113 40.80 6.83 -37.70
N ARG A 114 42.02 6.64 -37.21
CA ARG A 114 43.08 7.63 -37.37
C ARG A 114 44.44 6.95 -37.51
N ASN A 115 45.14 7.41 -38.55
CA ASN A 115 46.55 7.22 -38.87
C ASN A 115 46.92 5.95 -39.66
N LYS A 116 46.81 6.05 -40.98
CA LYS A 116 47.89 5.58 -41.87
C LYS A 116 48.54 6.84 -42.44
N GLY A 117 49.85 6.94 -42.21
CA GLY A 117 50.71 8.02 -42.70
C GLY A 117 50.93 7.97 -44.20
#